data_AF-A0A839CUX9-F1
#
_entry.id   AF-A0A839CUX9-F1
#
_cell.length_a   1.000
_cell.length_b   1.000
_cell.length_c   1.000
_cell.angle_alpha   90.00
_cell.angle_beta   90.00
_cell.angle_gamma   90.00
#
_symmetry.space_group_name_H-M   'P 1'
#
loop_
_entity.id
_entity.type
_entity.pdbx_description
1 polymer ?
#
loop_
_entity_poly.entity_id
_entity_poly.type
_entity_poly.pdbx_seq_one_letter_code
_entity_poly.pdbx_strand_id
1 'polypeptide(L)'
;MRKERLKLAEYGLKEALIIKLKDEQVKDIIAFSMDQIKASNLVQMLIQLASMEVNGKYGAAFLASEGVASTMQLKNLSAEQIDEVVWDYKTHQDKALAIKAVKERIIEGQQDKLSSYGYDKINIKAAMDDDELGL
;
A
#
# COMPACT_ATOMS: atom_id res chain seq x y z
N MET A 1 -24.74 -8.27 1.08
CA MET A 1 -23.66 -7.26 1.20
C MET A 1 -23.80 -6.26 2.37
N ARG A 2 -24.79 -6.31 3.28
CA ARG A 2 -24.93 -5.25 4.32
C ARG A 2 -23.98 -5.37 5.52
N LYS A 3 -23.44 -6.57 5.80
CA LYS A 3 -22.63 -6.85 7.00
C LYS A 3 -21.26 -6.17 6.99
N GLU A 4 -20.57 -6.18 5.86
CA GLU A 4 -19.22 -5.62 5.75
C GLU A 4 -19.21 -4.09 5.91
N ARG A 5 -20.24 -3.42 5.35
CA ARG A 5 -20.42 -1.97 5.49
C ARG A 5 -20.60 -1.54 6.94
N LEU A 6 -21.30 -2.34 7.76
CA LEU A 6 -21.46 -2.08 9.19
C LEU A 6 -20.12 -2.20 9.92
N LYS A 7 -19.33 -3.24 9.64
CA LYS A 7 -17.98 -3.40 10.21
C LYS A 7 -17.06 -2.22 9.89
N LEU A 8 -17.04 -1.75 8.64
CA LEU A 8 -16.21 -0.60 8.26
C LEU A 8 -16.60 0.69 8.99
N ALA A 9 -17.90 0.90 9.24
CA ALA A 9 -18.39 2.02 10.03
C ALA A 9 -17.99 1.89 11.51
N GLU A 10 -17.99 0.68 12.08
CA GLU A 10 -17.48 0.40 13.43
C GLU A 10 -15.99 0.77 13.57
N TYR A 11 -15.21 0.62 12.50
CA TYR A 11 -13.82 1.05 12.42
C TYR A 11 -13.63 2.53 12.06
N GLY A 12 -14.70 3.33 12.04
CA GLY A 12 -14.64 4.78 11.85
C GLY A 12 -14.44 5.26 10.41
N LEU A 13 -14.62 4.38 9.42
CA LEU A 13 -14.56 4.78 8.01
C LEU A 13 -15.83 5.54 7.60
N LYS A 14 -15.66 6.63 6.83
CA LYS A 14 -16.78 7.47 6.38
C LYS A 14 -17.73 6.69 5.46
N GLU A 15 -19.04 6.77 5.71
CA GLU A 15 -20.06 6.10 4.89
C GLU A 15 -19.97 6.45 3.40
N ALA A 16 -19.67 7.71 3.07
CA ALA A 16 -19.48 8.16 1.70
C ALA A 16 -18.32 7.47 0.97
N LEU A 17 -17.27 7.06 1.69
CA LEU A 17 -16.18 6.25 1.13
C LEU A 17 -16.63 4.80 0.94
N ILE A 18 -17.30 4.23 1.95
CA ILE A 18 -17.80 2.85 1.92
C ILE A 18 -18.71 2.59 0.70
N ILE A 19 -19.56 3.56 0.33
CA ILE A 19 -20.48 3.43 -0.82
C ILE A 19 -19.74 3.34 -2.16
N LYS A 20 -18.53 3.90 -2.26
CA LYS A 20 -17.73 3.92 -3.48
C LYS A 20 -16.80 2.71 -3.64
N LEU A 21 -16.59 1.96 -2.57
CA LEU A 21 -15.73 0.77 -2.59
C LEU A 21 -16.46 -0.43 -3.20
N LYS A 22 -15.73 -1.22 -3.96
CA LYS A 22 -16.13 -2.55 -4.44
C LYS A 22 -16.01 -3.57 -3.30
N ASP A 23 -16.74 -4.67 -3.42
CA ASP A 23 -16.79 -5.70 -2.38
C ASP A 23 -15.41 -6.30 -2.08
N GLU A 24 -14.54 -6.46 -3.07
CA GLU A 24 -13.17 -6.96 -2.88
C GLU A 24 -12.34 -5.98 -2.02
N GLN A 25 -12.39 -4.69 -2.34
CA GLN A 25 -11.66 -3.64 -1.60
C GLN A 25 -12.13 -3.55 -0.14
N VAL A 26 -13.44 -3.73 0.07
CA VAL A 26 -14.03 -3.77 1.42
C VAL A 26 -13.49 -4.94 2.22
N LYS A 27 -13.37 -6.12 1.63
CA LYS A 27 -12.83 -7.31 2.31
C LYS A 27 -11.38 -7.10 2.72
N ASP A 28 -10.55 -6.55 1.83
CA ASP A 28 -9.13 -6.31 2.10
C ASP A 28 -8.95 -5.28 3.23
N ILE A 29 -9.73 -4.19 3.22
CA ILE A 29 -9.70 -3.18 4.30
C ILE A 29 -10.14 -3.79 5.65
N ILE A 30 -11.12 -4.69 5.66
CA ILE A 30 -11.53 -5.41 6.88
C ILE A 30 -10.43 -6.37 7.34
N ALA A 31 -9.80 -7.11 6.44
CA ALA A 31 -8.69 -8.00 6.79
C ALA A 31 -7.56 -7.19 7.45
N PHE A 32 -7.17 -6.08 6.82
CA PHE A 32 -6.19 -5.16 7.38
C PHE A 32 -6.61 -4.63 8.77
N SER A 33 -7.87 -4.25 8.96
CA SER A 33 -8.33 -3.70 10.25
C SER A 33 -8.33 -4.73 11.37
N MET A 34 -8.63 -5.99 11.05
CA MET A 34 -8.60 -7.08 12.02
C MET A 34 -7.17 -7.37 12.50
N ASP A 35 -6.19 -7.35 11.59
CA ASP A 35 -4.78 -7.59 11.91
C ASP A 35 -4.13 -6.41 12.65
N GLN A 36 -4.68 -5.20 12.49
CA GLN A 36 -4.11 -3.95 13.03
C GLN A 36 -5.00 -3.27 14.07
N ILE A 37 -5.90 -4.02 14.73
CA ILE A 37 -6.94 -3.47 15.61
C ILE A 37 -6.43 -2.58 16.75
N LYS A 38 -5.18 -2.76 17.17
CA LYS A 38 -4.54 -2.00 18.27
C LYS A 38 -3.70 -0.80 17.79
N ALA A 39 -3.62 -0.53 16.50
CA ALA A 39 -2.84 0.59 15.96
C ALA A 39 -3.48 1.94 16.33
N SER A 40 -2.70 2.85 16.93
CA SER A 40 -3.17 4.15 17.42
C SER A 40 -3.73 5.06 16.32
N ASN A 41 -3.40 4.80 15.06
CA ASN A 41 -3.82 5.55 13.88
C ASN A 41 -4.65 4.71 12.89
N LEU A 42 -5.22 3.58 13.33
CA LEU A 42 -5.93 2.64 12.46
C LEU A 42 -6.97 3.34 11.56
N VAL A 43 -7.82 4.19 12.14
CA VAL A 43 -8.86 4.92 11.39
C VAL A 43 -8.26 5.74 10.24
N GLN A 44 -7.14 6.42 10.50
CA GLN A 44 -6.46 7.21 9.49
C GLN A 44 -5.88 6.32 8.37
N MET A 45 -5.32 5.16 8.73
CA MET A 45 -4.81 4.19 7.76
C MET A 45 -5.93 3.62 6.88
N LEU A 46 -7.07 3.25 7.47
CA LEU A 46 -8.23 2.76 6.73
C LEU A 46 -8.80 3.80 5.78
N ILE A 47 -8.91 5.05 6.21
CA ILE A 47 -9.33 6.17 5.35
C ILE A 47 -8.36 6.36 4.18
N GLN A 48 -7.06 6.23 4.42
CA GLN A 48 -6.04 6.34 3.38
C GLN A 48 -6.13 5.21 2.36
N LEU A 49 -6.26 3.96 2.81
CA LEU A 49 -6.45 2.79 1.94
C LEU A 49 -7.70 2.95 1.07
N ALA A 50 -8.84 3.26 1.69
CA ALA A 50 -10.09 3.50 0.97
C ALA A 50 -9.96 4.63 -0.05
N SER A 51 -9.27 5.71 0.30
CA SER A 51 -9.06 6.84 -0.61
C SER A 51 -8.15 6.47 -1.78
N MET A 52 -7.11 5.67 -1.57
CA MET A 52 -6.23 5.20 -2.65
C MET A 52 -7.00 4.33 -3.64
N GLU A 53 -7.77 3.37 -3.15
CA GLU A 53 -8.62 2.48 -3.95
C GLU A 53 -9.63 3.25 -4.81
N VAL A 54 -10.26 4.28 -4.26
CA VAL A 54 -11.22 5.12 -5.00
C VAL A 54 -10.53 5.99 -6.06
N ASN A 55 -9.25 6.32 -5.86
CA ASN A 55 -8.45 7.16 -6.77
C ASN A 55 -7.62 6.36 -7.78
N GLY A 56 -7.99 5.10 -8.05
CA GLY A 56 -7.39 4.30 -9.13
C GLY A 56 -6.17 3.49 -8.73
N LYS A 57 -5.72 3.55 -7.47
CA LYS A 57 -4.66 2.66 -6.94
C LYS A 57 -5.27 1.33 -6.50
N TYR A 58 -5.77 0.58 -7.47
CA TYR A 58 -6.53 -0.64 -7.22
C TYR A 58 -5.64 -1.75 -6.65
N GLY A 59 -6.00 -2.32 -5.49
CA GLY A 59 -5.21 -3.35 -4.82
C GLY A 59 -4.24 -2.82 -3.75
N ALA A 60 -4.26 -1.52 -3.47
CA ALA A 60 -3.54 -0.95 -2.31
C ALA A 60 -4.03 -1.57 -0.98
N ALA A 61 -5.35 -1.76 -0.83
CA ALA A 61 -5.92 -2.41 0.34
C ALA A 61 -5.46 -3.86 0.44
N PHE A 62 -5.47 -4.58 -0.67
CA PHE A 62 -5.01 -5.96 -0.78
C PHE A 62 -3.53 -6.11 -0.37
N LEU A 63 -2.63 -5.31 -0.95
CA LEU A 63 -1.20 -5.37 -0.60
C LEU A 63 -0.94 -5.04 0.88
N ALA A 64 -1.73 -4.13 1.45
CA ALA A 64 -1.64 -3.80 2.85
C ALA A 64 -2.16 -4.93 3.75
N SER A 65 -3.30 -5.54 3.41
CA SER A 65 -3.88 -6.65 4.19
C SER A 65 -3.00 -7.90 4.15
N GLU A 66 -2.36 -8.17 3.00
CA GLU A 66 -1.40 -9.25 2.86
C GLU A 66 -0.06 -8.95 3.57
N GLY A 67 0.13 -7.74 4.10
CA GLY A 67 1.37 -7.30 4.72
C GLY A 67 2.55 -7.24 3.75
N VAL A 68 2.28 -7.02 2.47
CA VAL A 68 3.29 -6.81 1.41
C VAL A 68 3.83 -5.38 1.46
N ALA A 69 2.97 -4.41 1.74
CA ALA A 69 3.36 -3.01 1.81
C ALA A 69 2.59 -2.25 2.90
N SER A 70 3.27 -1.34 3.59
CA SER A 70 2.60 -0.40 4.49
C SER A 70 1.81 0.66 3.71
N THR A 71 0.83 1.27 4.37
CA THR A 71 0.07 2.39 3.80
C THR A 71 0.96 3.57 3.40
N MET A 72 2.09 3.78 4.08
CA MET A 72 3.07 4.81 3.74
C MET A 72 3.80 4.48 2.44
N GLN A 73 4.26 3.24 2.27
CA GLN A 73 4.91 2.77 1.04
C GLN A 73 3.96 2.88 -0.16
N LEU A 74 2.72 2.45 -0.01
CA LEU A 74 1.69 2.49 -1.07
C LEU A 74 1.35 3.91 -1.54
N LYS A 75 1.45 4.92 -0.67
CA LYS A 75 1.26 6.31 -1.08
C LYS A 75 2.32 6.79 -2.07
N ASN A 76 3.54 6.27 -1.95
CA ASN A 76 4.67 6.67 -2.78
C ASN A 76 4.72 5.98 -4.15
N LEU A 77 3.92 4.93 -4.34
CA LEU A 77 3.79 4.23 -5.62
C LEU A 77 2.72 4.86 -6.51
N SER A 78 2.89 4.81 -7.83
CA SER A 78 1.83 5.15 -8.80
C SER A 78 0.73 4.07 -8.84
N ALA A 79 -0.35 4.31 -9.58
CA ALA A 79 -1.39 3.30 -9.78
C ALA A 79 -0.83 2.10 -10.58
N GLU A 80 -0.06 2.38 -11.62
CA GLU A 80 0.58 1.37 -12.49
C GLU A 80 1.56 0.51 -11.69
N GLN A 81 2.38 1.12 -10.84
CA GLN A 81 3.32 0.38 -9.99
C GLN A 81 2.60 -0.54 -8.98
N ILE A 82 1.45 -0.12 -8.47
CA ILE A 82 0.63 -0.97 -7.59
C ILE A 82 0.04 -2.14 -8.37
N ASP A 83 -0.51 -1.88 -9.56
CA ASP A 83 -1.09 -2.92 -10.41
C ASP A 83 -0.05 -3.98 -10.79
N GLU A 84 1.18 -3.58 -11.13
CA GLU A 84 2.29 -4.49 -11.42
C GLU A 84 2.65 -5.36 -10.21
N VAL A 85 2.82 -4.77 -9.02
CA VAL A 85 3.12 -5.52 -7.79
C VAL A 85 2.00 -6.51 -7.45
N VAL A 86 0.74 -6.11 -7.61
CA VAL A 86 -0.42 -6.99 -7.39
C VAL A 86 -0.40 -8.16 -8.38
N TRP A 87 -0.09 -7.89 -9.64
CA TRP A 87 0.00 -8.93 -10.68
C TRP A 87 1.13 -9.92 -10.39
N ASP A 88 2.32 -9.41 -10.03
CA ASP A 88 3.48 -10.23 -9.68
C ASP A 88 3.18 -11.12 -8.48
N TYR A 89 2.60 -10.56 -7.42
CA TYR A 89 2.24 -11.33 -6.22
C TYR A 89 1.21 -12.43 -6.54
N LYS A 90 0.17 -12.11 -7.31
CA LYS A 90 -0.86 -13.10 -7.66
C LYS A 90 -0.33 -14.22 -8.55
N THR A 91 0.64 -13.92 -9.42
CA THR A 91 1.25 -14.90 -10.33
C THR A 91 2.21 -15.83 -9.61
N HIS A 92 3.07 -15.30 -8.75
CA HIS A 92 4.14 -16.06 -8.11
C HIS A 92 3.78 -16.58 -6.71
N GLN A 93 2.78 -15.97 -6.06
CA GLN A 93 2.39 -16.24 -4.66
C GLN A 93 3.57 -16.13 -3.68
N ASP A 94 4.58 -15.32 -4.03
CA ASP A 94 5.78 -15.10 -3.23
C ASP A 94 5.74 -13.71 -2.61
N LYS A 95 5.45 -13.69 -1.30
CA LYS A 95 5.38 -12.46 -0.51
C LYS A 95 6.72 -11.75 -0.41
N ALA A 96 7.84 -12.48 -0.31
CA ALA A 96 9.16 -11.88 -0.19
C ALA A 96 9.55 -11.19 -1.50
N LEU A 97 9.27 -11.83 -2.63
CA LEU A 97 9.46 -11.24 -3.96
C LEU A 97 8.63 -9.96 -4.14
N ALA A 98 7.36 -9.98 -3.74
CA ALA A 98 6.50 -8.80 -3.84
C ALA A 98 6.97 -7.64 -2.93
N ILE A 99 7.40 -7.93 -1.70
CA ILE A 99 7.99 -6.92 -0.79
C ILE A 99 9.24 -6.30 -1.43
N LYS A 100 10.09 -7.13 -2.06
CA LYS A 100 11.29 -6.65 -2.76
C LYS A 100 10.92 -5.74 -3.93
N ALA A 101 9.94 -6.14 -4.76
CA ALA A 101 9.46 -5.32 -5.87
C ALA A 101 8.95 -3.95 -5.38
N VAL A 102 8.17 -3.92 -4.29
CA VAL A 102 7.72 -2.66 -3.67
C VAL A 102 8.89 -1.77 -3.27
N LYS A 103 9.91 -2.33 -2.60
CA LYS A 103 11.11 -1.59 -2.21
C LYS A 103 11.81 -0.98 -3.43
N GLU A 104 12.04 -1.79 -4.47
CA GLU A 104 12.73 -1.37 -5.69
C GLU A 104 11.98 -0.24 -6.43
N ARG A 105 10.65 -0.35 -6.57
CA ARG A 105 9.83 0.70 -7.19
C ARG A 105 9.84 2.04 -6.45
N ILE A 106 9.90 2.00 -5.12
CA ILE A 106 10.03 3.23 -4.31
C ILE A 106 11.39 3.89 -4.56
N ILE A 107 12.46 3.09 -4.60
CA ILE A 107 13.81 3.58 -4.88
C ILE A 107 13.85 4.22 -6.28
N GLU A 108 13.34 3.53 -7.30
CA GLU A 108 13.23 4.05 -8.68
C GLU A 108 12.50 5.39 -8.71
N GLY A 109 11.30 5.45 -8.10
CA GLY A 109 10.49 6.67 -8.10
C GLY A 109 11.10 7.83 -7.31
N GLN A 110 11.93 7.55 -6.29
CA GLN A 110 12.68 8.60 -5.58
C GLN A 110 13.91 9.05 -6.39
N GLN A 111 14.59 8.13 -7.07
CA GLN A 111 15.74 8.42 -7.92
C GLN A 111 15.33 9.31 -9.09
N ASP A 112 14.22 8.99 -9.76
CA ASP A 112 13.67 9.79 -10.86
C ASP A 112 13.34 11.23 -10.42
N LYS A 113 12.78 11.39 -9.21
CA LYS A 113 12.51 12.71 -8.63
C LYS A 113 13.80 13.48 -8.40
N LEU A 114 14.82 12.88 -7.79
CA LEU A 114 16.10 13.54 -7.56
C LEU A 114 16.79 13.96 -8.86
N SER A 115 16.76 13.10 -9.88
CA SER A 115 17.26 13.43 -11.21
C SER A 115 16.50 14.57 -11.86
N SER A 116 15.17 14.64 -11.71
CA SER A 116 14.37 15.77 -12.20
C SER A 116 14.74 17.11 -11.54
N TYR A 117 15.33 17.08 -10.35
CA TYR A 117 15.86 18.25 -9.63
C TYR A 117 17.35 18.50 -9.88
N GLY A 118 18.01 17.72 -10.75
CA GLY A 118 19.42 17.88 -11.11
C GLY A 118 20.40 17.24 -10.12
N TYR A 119 19.94 16.33 -9.25
CA TYR A 119 20.78 15.62 -8.27
C TYR A 119 21.21 14.22 -8.74
N ASP A 120 21.69 14.08 -9.97
CA ASP A 120 22.02 12.79 -10.59
C ASP A 120 23.16 12.00 -9.91
N LYS A 121 23.89 12.63 -8.99
CA LYS A 121 25.03 12.01 -8.28
C LYS A 121 24.63 11.25 -7.02
N ILE A 122 23.38 11.37 -6.56
CA ILE A 122 22.89 10.65 -5.36
C ILE A 122 22.34 9.30 -5.82
N ASN A 123 22.96 8.20 -5.39
CA ASN A 123 22.46 6.85 -5.64
C ASN A 123 21.70 6.35 -4.40
N ILE A 124 20.37 6.41 -4.45
CA ILE A 124 19.50 6.02 -3.32
C ILE A 124 19.61 4.51 -3.04
N LYS A 125 19.78 3.68 -4.08
CA LYS A 125 19.89 2.23 -3.93
C LYS A 125 21.08 1.84 -3.05
N ALA A 126 22.24 2.45 -3.31
CA ALA A 126 23.44 2.21 -2.51
C ALA A 126 23.26 2.66 -1.04
N ALA A 127 22.57 3.79 -0.81
CA ALA A 127 22.33 4.30 0.54
C ALA A 127 21.35 3.44 1.37
N MET A 128 20.40 2.73 0.73
CA MET A 128 19.45 1.86 1.40
C MET A 128 19.98 0.43 1.63
N ASP A 129 20.90 -0.04 0.76
CA ASP A 129 21.55 -1.35 0.92
C ASP A 129 22.61 -1.32 2.06
N ASP A 130 23.25 -0.17 2.32
CA ASP A 130 24.21 -0.01 3.43
C ASP A 130 23.55 -0.10 4.83
N ASP A 131 22.26 0.22 4.96
CA ASP A 131 21.51 0.08 6.21
C ASP A 131 21.14 -1.40 6.53
N GLU A 132 21.19 -2.31 5.55
CA GLU A 132 21.03 -3.76 5.78
C GLU A 132 22.34 -4.44 6.24
N LEU A 133 23.49 -3.73 6.22
CA LEU A 133 24.80 -4.21 6.71
C LEU A 133 25.17 -3.68 8.12
N GLY A 134 24.26 -2.97 8.78
CA GLY A 134 24.44 -2.41 10.14
C GLY A 134 23.97 -3.32 11.29
N LEU A 135 24.33 -4.61 11.25
CA LEU A 135 24.26 -5.52 12.40
C LEU A 135 25.67 -5.88 12.89
#